data_AF-A0A4R2TZK3-F1
#
_entry.id   AF-A0A4R2TZK3-F1
#
_cell.length_a   1.000
_cell.length_b   1.000
_cell.length_c   1.000
_cell.angle_alpha   90.00
_cell.angle_beta   90.00
_cell.angle_gamma   90.00
#
_symmetry.space_group_name_H-M   'P 1'
#
loop_
_entity.id
_entity.type
_entity.pdbx_description
1 polymer ?
#
loop_
_entity_poly.entity_id
_entity_poly.type
_entity_poly.pdbx_seq_one_letter_code
_entity_poly.pdbx_strand_id
1 'polypeptide(L)' 'MDSGGTTVTILMKIDRYLRQTGMPMTKFGRLAVGDPRLVHDLRRGRQAREPMVARIEAFIASNGS' A
#
# COMPACT_ATOMS: atom_id res chain seq x y z
N MET A 1 -0.28 6.22 -20.63
CA MET A 1 -0.80 5.17 -19.71
C MET A 1 0.36 4.77 -18.82
N ASP A 2 0.35 5.29 -17.60
CA ASP A 2 1.48 5.40 -16.67
C ASP A 2 2.22 4.08 -16.41
N SER A 3 3.49 4.02 -16.82
CA SER A 3 4.36 2.85 -16.62
C SER A 3 5.35 2.99 -15.44
N GLY A 4 5.13 3.92 -14.49
CA GLY A 4 6.05 4.04 -13.34
C GLY A 4 5.62 4.93 -12.16
N GLY A 5 4.70 5.88 -12.32
CA GLY A 5 4.38 6.87 -11.27
C GLY A 5 3.54 6.35 -10.10
N THR A 6 2.68 5.36 -10.34
CA THR A 6 1.68 4.91 -9.35
C THR A 6 2.29 4.15 -8.18
N THR A 7 3.32 3.34 -8.45
CA THR A 7 3.95 2.49 -7.41
C THR A 7 4.78 3.31 -6.42
N VAL A 8 5.48 4.34 -6.89
CA VAL A 8 6.23 5.25 -6.01
C VAL A 8 5.28 6.01 -5.10
N THR A 9 4.19 6.54 -5.68
CA THR A 9 3.18 7.31 -4.93
C THR A 9 2.48 6.45 -3.88
N ILE A 10 2.10 5.22 -4.21
CA ILE A 10 1.40 4.35 -3.25
C ILE A 10 2.31 3.89 -2.11
N LEU A 11 3.58 3.61 -2.38
CA LEU A 11 4.55 3.25 -1.33
C LEU A 11 4.72 4.38 -0.31
N MET A 12 4.76 5.63 -0.76
CA MET A 12 4.83 6.78 0.14
C MET A 12 3.58 6.89 1.04
N LYS A 13 2.39 6.67 0.49
CA LYS A 13 1.13 6.67 1.27
C LYS A 13 1.13 5.56 2.32
N ILE A 14 1.55 4.35 1.93
CA ILE A 14 1.68 3.21 2.84
C ILE A 14 2.69 3.54 3.94
N ASP A 15 3.91 3.97 3.61
CA ASP A 15 4.96 4.25 4.60
C ASP A 15 4.54 5.33 5.60
N ARG A 16 3.83 6.37 5.16
CA ARG A 16 3.25 7.38 6.06
C ARG A 16 2.25 6.76 7.03
N TYR A 17 1.31 5.96 6.53
CA TYR A 17 0.31 5.29 7.34
C TYR A 17 0.94 4.36 8.40
N LEU A 18 1.93 3.56 7.99
CA LEU A 18 2.62 2.64 8.91
C LEU A 18 3.37 3.39 10.02
N ARG A 19 4.01 4.52 9.68
CA ARG A 19 4.67 5.38 10.67
C ARG A 19 3.70 6.02 11.64
N GLN A 20 2.55 6.49 11.16
CA GLN A 20 1.53 7.13 11.99
C GLN A 20 0.84 6.14 12.94
N THR A 21 0.59 4.93 12.48
CA THR A 21 -0.16 3.91 13.25
C THR A 21 0.72 2.93 14.02
N GLY A 22 2.02 2.89 13.73
CA GLY A 22 2.92 1.83 14.21
C GLY A 22 2.58 0.44 13.66
N MET A 23 1.74 0.35 12.62
CA MET A 23 1.27 -0.93 12.10
C MET A 23 2.41 -1.70 11.38
N PRO A 24 2.58 -3.01 11.63
CA PRO A 24 3.49 -3.83 10.85
C PRO A 24 3.08 -3.95 9.37
N MET A 25 4.04 -3.88 8.45
CA MET A 25 3.81 -4.00 6.99
C MET A 25 3.03 -5.26 6.59
N THR A 26 3.33 -6.39 7.22
CA THR A 26 2.66 -7.68 6.93
C THR A 26 1.21 -7.69 7.39
N LYS A 27 0.92 -7.04 8.52
CA LYS A 27 -0.45 -6.82 9.01
C LYS A 27 -1.22 -5.90 8.07
N PHE A 28 -0.60 -4.79 7.65
CA PHE A 28 -1.19 -3.89 6.66
C PHE A 28 -1.59 -4.60 5.38
N GLY A 29 -0.67 -5.33 4.75
CA GLY A 29 -0.95 -6.02 3.49
C GLY A 29 -2.08 -7.04 3.62
N ARG A 30 -2.10 -7.79 4.74
CA ARG A 30 -3.18 -8.74 5.05
C ARG A 30 -4.54 -8.04 5.19
N LEU A 31 -4.60 -6.91 5.89
CA LEU A 31 -5.86 -6.19 6.12
C LEU A 31 -6.34 -5.41 4.90
N ALA A 32 -5.43 -4.78 4.15
CA ALA A 32 -5.77 -3.93 3.02
C ALA A 32 -6.21 -4.71 1.79
N VAL A 33 -5.51 -5.82 1.47
CA VAL A 33 -5.72 -6.56 0.22
C VAL A 33 -5.66 -8.08 0.37
N GLY A 34 -5.49 -8.61 1.58
CA GLY A 34 -5.33 -10.05 1.82
C GLY A 34 -3.93 -10.60 1.53
N ASP A 35 -2.93 -9.75 1.31
CA ASP A 35 -1.56 -10.15 0.91
C ASP A 35 -0.51 -9.63 1.89
N PRO A 36 0.05 -10.47 2.79
CA PRO A 36 1.07 -10.03 3.74
C PRO A 36 2.41 -9.65 3.08
N ARG A 37 2.64 -10.00 1.81
CA ARG A 37 3.85 -9.67 1.05
C ARG A 37 3.72 -8.37 0.27
N LEU A 38 2.53 -7.76 0.26
CA LEU A 38 2.22 -6.56 -0.53
C LEU A 38 3.33 -5.51 -0.47
N VAL A 39 3.63 -4.98 0.72
CA VAL A 39 4.57 -3.85 0.87
C VAL A 39 6.00 -4.26 0.46
N HIS A 40 6.39 -5.48 0.81
CA HIS A 40 7.70 -6.03 0.42
C HIS A 40 7.83 -6.09 -1.11
N ASP A 41 6.83 -6.63 -1.80
CA ASP A 41 6.89 -6.80 -3.24
C ASP A 41 6.81 -5.45 -3.97
N LEU A 42 5.99 -4.51 -3.50
CA LEU A 42 5.95 -3.14 -4.02
C LEU A 42 7.33 -2.47 -3.92
N ARG A 43 8.03 -2.62 -2.78
CA ARG A 43 9.40 -2.11 -2.60
C ARG A 43 10.42 -2.77 -3.53
N ARG A 44 10.16 -4.01 -3.96
CA ARG A 44 10.99 -4.73 -4.95
C ARG A 44 10.58 -4.47 -6.41
N GLY A 45 9.66 -3.54 -6.65
CA GLY A 45 9.27 -3.12 -8.00
C GLY A 45 8.02 -3.83 -8.55
N ARG A 46 7.27 -4.57 -7.73
CA ARG A 46 5.92 -5.03 -8.13
C ARG A 46 5.09 -3.81 -8.49
N GLN A 47 4.49 -3.85 -9.67
CA GLN A 47 3.63 -2.76 -10.11
C GLN A 47 2.24 -2.90 -9.47
N ALA A 48 1.78 -1.81 -8.85
CA ALA A 48 0.41 -1.72 -8.38
C ALA A 48 -0.52 -1.36 -9.53
N ARG A 49 -1.45 -2.27 -9.87
CA ARG A 49 -2.54 -1.98 -10.82
C ARG A 49 -3.63 -1.17 -10.14
N GLU A 50 -4.41 -0.41 -10.91
CA GLU A 50 -5.48 0.48 -10.43
C GLU A 50 -6.41 -0.15 -9.38
N PRO A 51 -6.92 -1.40 -9.53
CA PRO A 51 -7.80 -1.97 -8.51
C PRO A 51 -7.10 -2.23 -7.17
N MET A 52 -5.80 -2.55 -7.21
CA MET A 52 -5.00 -2.74 -6.00
C MET A 52 -4.72 -1.39 -5.33
N VAL A 53 -4.43 -0.35 -6.12
CA VAL A 53 -4.24 1.02 -5.63
C VAL A 53 -5.50 1.51 -4.92
N ALA A 54 -6.67 1.37 -5.57
CA ALA A 54 -7.95 1.78 -4.99
C ALA A 54 -8.24 1.09 -3.64
N ARG A 55 -7.96 -0.22 -3.53
CA ARG A 55 -8.11 -0.96 -2.27
C ARG A 55 -7.17 -0.45 -1.16
N ILE A 56 -5.91 -0.21 -1.51
CA ILE A 56 -4.91 0.32 -0.58
C ILE A 56 -5.33 1.71 -0.09
N GLU A 57 -5.76 2.59 -0.99
CA GLU A 57 -6.19 3.95 -0.65
C GLU A 57 -7.46 3.96 0.21
N ALA A 58 -8.45 3.14 -0.14
CA ALA A 58 -9.66 2.98 0.66
C ALA A 58 -9.33 2.50 2.08
N PHE A 59 -8.44 1.52 2.22
CA PHE A 59 -8.01 1.02 3.53
C PHE A 59 -7.33 2.11 4.36
N ILE A 60 -6.40 2.87 3.79
CA ILE A 60 -5.71 3.97 4.47
C ILE A 60 -6.71 5.03 4.93
N ALA A 61 -7.66 5.42 4.05
CA ALA A 61 -8.66 6.43 4.36
C ALA A 61 -9.60 6.00 5.51
N SER A 62 -9.96 4.72 5.60
CA SER A 62 -10.86 4.22 6.65
C SER A 62 -10.18 4.01 8.01
N ASN A 63 -8.85 3.88 8.07
CA ASN A 63 -8.12 3.48 9.29
C ASN A 63 -7.06 4.49 9.75
N GLY A 64 -6.97 5.65 9.10
CA GLY A 64 -5.90 6.65 9.30
C GLY A 64 -6.37 8.02 9.81
N SER A 65 -7.61 8.13 10.28
CA SER A 65 -8.15 9.34 10.93
C SER A 65 -7.68 9.50 12.36
#